data_AF-A0A452HA86-F1
#
_entry.id   AF-A0A452HA86-F1
#
_cell.length_a   1.000
_cell.length_b   1.000
_cell.length_c   1.000
_cell.angle_alpha   90.00
_cell.angle_beta   90.00
_cell.angle_gamma   90.00
#
_symmetry.space_group_name_H-M   'P 1'
#
loop_
_entity.id
_entity.type
_entity.pdbx_description
1 polymer ?
#
loop_
_entity_poly.entity_id
_entity_poly.type
_entity_poly.pdbx_seq_one_letter_code
_entity_poly.pdbx_strand_id
1 'polypeptide(L)'
;MMGLQCKPPPPSLAPENAGIVPPLTLGNVGIAPSLGWGPGGGQSQGMLGLWRPLPQSMLGLWCPAPEVAASQPWVRGPRITSPCTLPQRGHVPHSRRSPPCSCRSAMIQIHVLEGAALVWSAEDAREIRERFRLVGTLVGALARKPRQNARLGLPLQLLPEEARLLAELGAAVLVRGTETQPPAEGEELTQASLVEAYQRELEESYQEQQRLAGAERGALLARLAERIAQGRARRREQRGEMPDTVEDSGLLDSPFVLPRGSMMVQLPTARWRPGRVEQVDWTSPSADWPHAGRPAHEARYRVFRELWGRGYYLSGGSKFGGDFLVYPGDPLRFHAHYIALCCPPEAPLPLHALVAATRLGTSVKKTLLLCSPGAGSALTFTSLQWSGLQ
;
A
#
# COMPACT_ATOMS: atom_id res chain seq x y z
N MET A 1 -53.40 -6.07 55.91
CA MET A 1 -52.54 -7.27 55.87
C MET A 1 -53.38 -8.42 55.36
N MET A 2 -53.24 -8.76 54.08
CA MET A 2 -53.87 -9.92 53.43
C MET A 2 -52.80 -10.56 52.55
N GLY A 3 -52.48 -11.83 52.81
CA GLY A 3 -51.49 -12.61 52.07
C GLY A 3 -52.12 -13.21 50.81
N LEU A 4 -51.39 -13.15 49.70
CA LEU A 4 -51.79 -13.76 48.43
C LEU A 4 -50.70 -14.71 47.95
N GLN A 5 -51.11 -15.97 47.77
CA GLN A 5 -50.35 -17.06 47.18
C GLN A 5 -50.18 -16.86 45.67
N CYS A 6 -48.99 -17.16 45.15
CA CYS A 6 -48.70 -17.22 43.72
C CYS A 6 -49.14 -18.55 43.11
N LYS A 7 -49.79 -18.47 41.95
CA LYS A 7 -50.31 -19.57 41.12
C LYS A 7 -49.42 -19.70 39.86
N PRO A 8 -49.09 -20.90 39.36
CA PRO A 8 -48.24 -21.06 38.17
C PRO A 8 -49.05 -21.04 36.86
N PRO A 9 -48.46 -20.68 35.70
CA PRO A 9 -49.10 -20.81 34.39
C PRO A 9 -48.83 -22.18 33.72
N PRO A 10 -49.75 -22.64 32.82
CA PRO A 10 -49.76 -23.96 32.17
C PRO A 10 -49.07 -24.01 30.77
N PRO A 11 -49.03 -25.17 30.06
CA PRO A 11 -48.00 -25.50 29.06
C PRO A 11 -48.36 -25.26 27.57
N SER A 12 -47.38 -25.53 26.71
CA SER A 12 -47.26 -25.34 25.25
C SER A 12 -48.27 -26.08 24.36
N LEU A 13 -48.59 -25.48 23.20
CA LEU A 13 -49.24 -26.12 22.04
C LEU A 13 -48.48 -25.78 20.74
N ALA A 14 -48.24 -26.80 19.91
CA ALA A 14 -48.02 -26.76 18.45
C ALA A 14 -49.31 -27.36 17.77
N PRO A 15 -49.49 -27.50 16.43
CA PRO A 15 -48.57 -27.33 15.27
C PRO A 15 -49.21 -26.75 13.97
N GLU A 16 -48.46 -26.86 12.84
CA GLU A 16 -48.87 -27.05 11.42
C GLU A 16 -48.86 -25.93 10.34
N ASN A 17 -47.92 -26.12 9.39
CA ASN A 17 -47.97 -26.10 7.90
C ASN A 17 -48.64 -24.97 7.08
N ALA A 18 -47.84 -24.33 6.20
CA ALA A 18 -47.89 -24.48 4.72
C ALA A 18 -47.27 -23.27 3.97
N GLY A 19 -46.49 -23.52 2.91
CA GLY A 19 -46.24 -22.54 1.84
C GLY A 19 -44.82 -22.47 1.27
N ILE A 20 -44.60 -23.12 0.12
CA ILE A 20 -43.41 -23.01 -0.75
C ILE A 20 -43.70 -21.99 -1.87
N VAL A 21 -42.87 -20.95 -2.07
CA VAL A 21 -42.57 -20.25 -3.37
C VAL A 21 -41.27 -19.37 -3.22
N PRO A 22 -40.61 -18.84 -4.29
CA PRO A 22 -39.23 -19.15 -4.72
C PRO A 22 -38.23 -17.94 -4.55
N PRO A 23 -36.96 -17.98 -5.05
CA PRO A 23 -35.96 -16.96 -4.71
C PRO A 23 -36.10 -15.68 -5.53
N LEU A 24 -36.02 -14.53 -4.86
CA LEU A 24 -36.00 -13.20 -5.47
C LEU A 24 -34.58 -12.82 -5.90
N THR A 25 -34.46 -12.51 -7.19
CA THR A 25 -33.33 -11.81 -7.82
C THR A 25 -33.26 -10.36 -7.33
N LEU A 26 -32.09 -9.92 -6.86
CA LEU A 26 -31.83 -8.49 -6.63
C LEU A 26 -31.00 -7.94 -7.78
N GLY A 27 -31.66 -7.12 -8.58
CA GLY A 27 -31.10 -6.40 -9.72
C GLY A 27 -30.26 -5.18 -9.32
N ASN A 28 -29.46 -4.78 -10.29
CA ASN A 28 -28.64 -3.57 -10.33
C ASN A 28 -29.41 -2.32 -9.88
N VAL A 29 -28.86 -1.59 -8.91
CA VAL A 29 -29.22 -0.19 -8.65
C VAL A 29 -28.10 0.69 -9.21
N GLY A 30 -28.38 1.29 -10.37
CA GLY A 30 -27.60 2.40 -10.92
C GLY A 30 -27.94 3.69 -10.17
N ILE A 31 -26.91 4.41 -9.74
CA ILE A 31 -27.05 5.74 -9.15
C ILE A 31 -26.71 6.77 -10.23
N ALA A 32 -27.73 7.48 -10.71
CA ALA A 32 -27.59 8.70 -11.49
C ALA A 32 -27.53 9.93 -10.55
N PRO A 33 -26.80 11.00 -10.92
CA PRO A 33 -26.55 12.14 -10.05
C PRO A 33 -27.68 13.18 -10.10
N SER A 34 -28.02 13.72 -8.94
CA SER A 34 -28.97 14.81 -8.74
C SER A 34 -28.33 16.18 -9.02
N LEU A 35 -28.98 16.94 -9.90
CA LEU A 35 -28.83 18.39 -10.05
C LEU A 35 -29.99 19.07 -9.32
N GLY A 36 -29.70 20.18 -8.63
CA GLY A 36 -30.74 21.05 -8.10
C GLY A 36 -30.19 22.18 -7.25
N TRP A 37 -29.80 23.29 -7.88
CA TRP A 37 -29.71 24.60 -7.23
C TRP A 37 -30.45 25.63 -8.11
N GLY A 38 -31.44 26.28 -7.51
CA GLY A 38 -32.26 27.33 -8.13
C GLY A 38 -31.62 28.73 -8.04
N PRO A 39 -32.30 29.75 -8.58
CA PRO A 39 -31.66 30.94 -9.14
C PRO A 39 -31.53 32.10 -8.14
N GLY A 40 -30.44 32.86 -8.24
CA GLY A 40 -30.25 34.15 -7.59
C GLY A 40 -29.59 35.10 -8.58
N GLY A 41 -30.27 36.21 -8.86
CA GLY A 41 -29.93 37.15 -9.94
C GLY A 41 -28.59 37.85 -9.79
N GLY A 42 -27.94 38.07 -10.93
CA GLY A 42 -26.78 38.97 -11.07
C GLY A 42 -27.08 39.99 -12.16
N GLN A 43 -27.03 41.27 -11.78
CA GLN A 43 -27.03 42.40 -12.70
C GLN A 43 -25.78 42.37 -13.58
N SER A 44 -25.98 42.74 -14.84
CA SER A 44 -24.98 42.88 -15.88
C SER A 44 -24.20 44.18 -15.75
N GLN A 45 -22.88 44.11 -15.88
CA GLN A 45 -22.09 45.13 -16.57
C GLN A 45 -21.01 44.42 -17.39
N GLY A 46 -21.03 44.68 -18.69
CA GLY A 46 -20.09 44.12 -19.65
C GLY A 46 -18.82 44.95 -19.76
N MET A 47 -17.76 44.33 -20.27
CA MET A 47 -16.69 45.05 -20.94
C MET A 47 -16.00 44.13 -21.95
N LEU A 48 -16.01 44.57 -23.21
CA LEU A 48 -15.30 44.02 -24.35
C LEU A 48 -13.78 44.28 -24.23
N GLY A 49 -12.96 43.34 -24.71
CA GLY A 49 -11.53 43.54 -25.00
C GLY A 49 -10.89 42.24 -25.50
N LEU A 50 -10.85 42.03 -26.82
CA LEU A 50 -9.70 42.28 -27.71
C LEU A 50 -8.54 41.28 -27.56
N TRP A 51 -8.44 40.41 -28.57
CA TRP A 51 -7.29 39.58 -28.92
C TRP A 51 -6.11 40.44 -29.42
N ARG A 52 -4.86 40.13 -28.97
CA ARG A 52 -3.63 39.99 -29.79
C ARG A 52 -2.37 39.68 -28.93
N PRO A 53 -1.24 39.24 -29.53
CA PRO A 53 -0.35 38.20 -28.99
C PRO A 53 0.94 38.69 -28.29
N LEU A 54 1.68 37.71 -27.75
CA LEU A 54 3.00 37.76 -27.10
C LEU A 54 4.07 38.63 -27.81
N PRO A 55 5.01 39.23 -27.04
CA PRO A 55 6.34 39.59 -27.52
C PRO A 55 7.42 38.57 -27.09
N GLN A 56 8.32 38.31 -28.04
CA GLN A 56 9.60 37.60 -27.89
C GLN A 56 10.71 38.55 -27.41
N SER A 57 11.54 38.09 -26.47
CA SER A 57 12.95 38.46 -26.21
C SER A 57 13.37 37.72 -24.93
N MET A 58 14.51 37.06 -24.72
CA MET A 58 15.75 36.69 -25.44
C MET A 58 16.20 35.35 -24.80
N LEU A 59 16.40 34.27 -25.57
CA LEU A 59 17.69 33.70 -25.99
C LEU A 59 18.68 33.26 -24.88
N GLY A 60 18.98 31.94 -24.88
CA GLY A 60 20.12 31.25 -24.25
C GLY A 60 19.68 30.29 -23.14
N LEU A 61 19.79 28.96 -23.20
CA LEU A 61 20.64 28.04 -23.96
C LEU A 61 19.83 26.78 -24.34
N TRP A 62 19.88 26.38 -25.61
CA TRP A 62 19.36 25.13 -26.13
C TRP A 62 20.56 24.30 -26.64
N CYS A 63 20.74 23.08 -26.12
CA CYS A 63 21.58 22.05 -26.74
C CYS A 63 20.66 21.01 -27.40
N PRO A 64 20.97 20.55 -28.62
CA PRO A 64 20.01 19.91 -29.52
C PRO A 64 19.70 18.46 -29.11
N ALA A 65 18.50 18.02 -29.50
CA ALA A 65 18.10 16.61 -29.50
C ALA A 65 18.96 15.83 -30.52
N PRO A 66 19.35 14.58 -30.24
CA PRO A 66 20.03 13.76 -31.24
C PRO A 66 19.01 13.27 -32.28
N GLU A 67 19.46 13.33 -33.53
CA GLU A 67 18.75 12.95 -34.75
C GLU A 67 18.31 11.49 -34.79
N VAL A 68 17.24 11.29 -35.56
CA VAL A 68 16.70 10.01 -36.01
C VAL A 68 17.77 9.29 -36.85
N ALA A 69 18.35 8.22 -36.30
CA ALA A 69 19.12 7.25 -37.07
C ALA A 69 18.22 6.08 -37.47
N ALA A 70 18.13 5.86 -38.78
CA ALA A 70 17.42 4.78 -39.43
C ALA A 70 17.96 3.40 -39.02
N SER A 71 17.03 2.45 -38.86
CA SER A 71 17.16 0.99 -39.07
C SER A 71 18.57 0.38 -39.06
N GLN A 72 18.90 -0.33 -37.99
CA GLN A 72 19.87 -1.43 -38.02
C GLN A 72 19.27 -2.70 -37.37
N PRO A 73 19.57 -3.90 -37.89
CA PRO A 73 19.03 -5.16 -37.38
C PRO A 73 19.67 -5.55 -36.05
N TRP A 74 18.86 -6.18 -35.20
CA TRP A 74 19.24 -6.68 -33.88
C TRP A 74 20.46 -7.61 -33.94
N VAL A 75 21.60 -7.13 -33.42
CA VAL A 75 22.76 -7.97 -33.15
C VAL A 75 22.41 -8.89 -31.98
N ARG A 76 22.50 -10.21 -32.20
CA ARG A 76 22.32 -11.23 -31.16
C ARG A 76 23.32 -10.99 -30.01
N GLY A 77 22.81 -10.61 -28.85
CA GLY A 77 23.57 -10.65 -27.60
C GLY A 77 23.96 -12.10 -27.23
N PRO A 78 25.01 -12.30 -26.43
CA PRO A 78 25.55 -13.63 -26.15
C PRO A 78 24.55 -14.46 -25.36
N ARG A 79 24.49 -15.77 -25.69
CA ARG A 79 23.71 -16.77 -24.94
C ARG A 79 24.25 -16.85 -23.51
N ILE A 80 23.39 -16.57 -22.54
CA ILE A 80 23.71 -16.77 -21.12
C ILE A 80 23.27 -18.19 -20.76
N THR A 81 24.23 -19.09 -20.64
CA THR A 81 24.09 -20.33 -19.86
C THR A 81 24.32 -19.99 -18.38
N SER A 82 23.46 -20.52 -17.51
CA SER A 82 23.37 -20.38 -16.03
C SER A 82 24.69 -20.48 -15.24
N PRO A 83 24.72 -20.22 -13.90
CA PRO A 83 23.73 -19.56 -13.02
C PRO A 83 24.27 -18.29 -12.31
N CYS A 84 23.35 -17.42 -11.88
CA CYS A 84 23.60 -16.19 -11.14
C CYS A 84 24.48 -16.39 -9.89
N THR A 85 25.64 -15.74 -9.88
CA THR A 85 26.42 -15.49 -8.67
C THR A 85 25.92 -14.19 -8.04
N LEU A 86 25.48 -14.24 -6.78
CA LEU A 86 25.11 -13.07 -5.98
C LEU A 86 26.33 -12.14 -5.82
N PRO A 87 26.19 -10.80 -5.92
CA PRO A 87 27.32 -9.90 -5.74
C PRO A 87 27.77 -9.89 -4.28
N GLN A 88 29.08 -10.11 -4.07
CA GLN A 88 29.71 -10.02 -2.76
C GLN A 88 29.74 -8.57 -2.24
N ARG A 89 29.59 -8.41 -0.92
CA ARG A 89 29.57 -7.13 -0.21
C ARG A 89 30.93 -6.41 -0.31
N GLY A 90 30.91 -5.16 -0.78
CA GLY A 90 32.01 -4.22 -0.60
C GLY A 90 32.06 -3.69 0.84
N HIS A 91 33.28 -3.61 1.39
CA HIS A 91 33.58 -3.10 2.73
C HIS A 91 33.33 -1.59 2.84
N VAL A 92 32.61 -1.16 3.88
CA VAL A 92 32.55 0.23 4.37
C VAL A 92 32.77 0.22 5.89
N PRO A 93 33.59 1.11 6.48
CA PRO A 93 33.98 1.01 7.89
C PRO A 93 32.82 1.35 8.84
N HIS A 94 32.72 0.58 9.92
CA HIS A 94 31.66 0.64 10.93
C HIS A 94 31.85 1.77 11.94
N SER A 95 30.76 2.47 12.30
CA SER A 95 30.54 2.85 13.70
C SER A 95 29.04 2.95 14.03
N ARG A 96 28.63 2.08 14.96
CA ARG A 96 27.45 2.06 15.87
C ARG A 96 26.89 0.63 15.89
N ARG A 97 27.16 -0.04 17.01
CA ARG A 97 26.82 -1.43 17.29
C ARG A 97 25.30 -1.57 17.42
N SER A 98 24.67 -2.12 16.40
CA SER A 98 23.40 -2.85 16.55
C SER A 98 23.68 -4.17 17.28
N PRO A 99 22.72 -4.74 18.05
CA PRO A 99 22.91 -6.05 18.65
C PRO A 99 23.12 -7.11 17.55
N PRO A 100 23.87 -8.19 17.82
CA PRO A 100 24.16 -9.22 16.82
C PRO A 100 22.85 -9.92 16.42
N CYS A 101 22.41 -9.65 15.20
CA CYS A 101 21.29 -10.34 14.56
C CYS A 101 21.68 -11.80 14.30
N SER A 102 21.35 -12.66 15.26
CA SER A 102 21.42 -14.11 15.12
C SER A 102 20.13 -14.64 14.49
N CYS A 103 20.08 -14.78 13.17
CA CYS A 103 19.26 -15.80 12.54
C CYS A 103 19.62 -15.93 11.06
N ARG A 104 19.68 -17.18 10.59
CA ARG A 104 19.60 -17.52 9.15
C ARG A 104 18.42 -16.75 8.56
N SER A 105 18.53 -16.16 7.36
CA SER A 105 17.38 -15.57 6.66
C SER A 105 16.23 -16.57 6.68
N ALA A 106 15.25 -16.34 7.55
CA ALA A 106 14.04 -17.13 7.58
C ALA A 106 13.32 -16.87 6.26
N MET A 107 12.75 -17.91 5.64
CA MET A 107 11.96 -17.72 4.43
C MET A 107 10.78 -16.80 4.74
N ILE A 108 10.48 -15.89 3.81
CA ILE A 108 9.37 -14.94 3.96
C ILE A 108 8.05 -15.72 4.03
N GLN A 109 7.22 -15.40 5.02
CA GLN A 109 5.91 -16.03 5.18
C GLN A 109 4.82 -15.20 4.49
N ILE A 110 4.27 -15.75 3.40
CA ILE A 110 3.16 -15.13 2.68
C ILE A 110 1.86 -15.79 3.16
N HIS A 111 1.07 -15.06 3.93
CA HIS A 111 -0.21 -15.53 4.43
C HIS A 111 -1.26 -15.45 3.33
N VAL A 112 -1.87 -16.58 3.03
CA VAL A 112 -2.94 -16.69 2.04
C VAL A 112 -4.28 -16.63 2.77
N LEU A 113 -5.09 -15.62 2.46
CA LEU A 113 -6.45 -15.45 2.98
C LEU A 113 -7.40 -15.19 1.82
N GLU A 114 -8.36 -16.08 1.59
CA GLU A 114 -9.37 -15.94 0.53
C GLU A 114 -8.79 -15.66 -0.88
N GLY A 115 -7.66 -16.30 -1.22
CA GLY A 115 -6.95 -16.07 -2.49
C GLY A 115 -6.01 -14.86 -2.50
N ALA A 116 -5.99 -14.03 -1.46
CA ALA A 116 -5.06 -12.91 -1.35
C ALA A 116 -3.75 -13.33 -0.67
N ALA A 117 -2.62 -12.97 -1.28
CA ALA A 117 -1.29 -13.15 -0.70
C ALA A 117 -0.91 -11.91 0.13
N LEU A 118 -0.73 -12.09 1.44
CA LEU A 118 -0.51 -11.01 2.41
C LEU A 118 0.79 -11.21 3.19
N VAL A 119 1.55 -10.14 3.36
CA VAL A 119 2.76 -10.09 4.18
C VAL A 119 2.56 -9.08 5.30
N TRP A 120 2.68 -9.56 6.54
CA TRP A 120 2.38 -8.77 7.74
C TRP A 120 3.61 -8.15 8.40
N SER A 121 4.79 -8.75 8.18
CA SER A 121 6.08 -8.27 8.68
C SER A 121 6.58 -7.08 7.86
N ALA A 122 7.01 -6.02 8.56
CA ALA A 122 7.62 -4.85 7.94
C ALA A 122 9.00 -5.18 7.35
N GLU A 123 9.73 -6.10 7.98
CA GLU A 123 11.05 -6.55 7.53
C GLU A 123 10.93 -7.34 6.23
N ASP A 124 9.98 -8.27 6.16
CA ASP A 124 9.72 -9.07 4.96
C ASP A 124 9.24 -8.19 3.81
N ALA A 125 8.29 -7.27 4.07
CA ALA A 125 7.81 -6.32 3.07
C ALA A 125 8.95 -5.46 2.50
N ARG A 126 9.89 -5.04 3.36
CA ARG A 126 11.09 -4.31 2.95
C ARG A 126 12.04 -5.19 2.14
N GLU A 127 12.27 -6.44 2.56
CA GLU A 127 13.13 -7.38 1.83
C GLU A 127 12.57 -7.67 0.43
N ILE A 128 11.26 -7.93 0.32
CA ILE A 128 10.56 -8.09 -0.96
C ILE A 128 10.82 -6.91 -1.89
N ARG A 129 10.70 -5.69 -1.36
CA ARG A 129 10.93 -4.46 -2.12
C ARG A 129 12.37 -4.30 -2.57
N GLU A 130 13.31 -4.36 -1.62
CA GLU A 130 14.72 -4.02 -1.84
C GLU A 130 15.48 -5.11 -2.60
N ARG A 131 15.22 -6.38 -2.29
CA ARG A 131 15.98 -7.51 -2.83
C ARG A 131 15.37 -8.07 -4.11
N PHE A 132 14.03 -8.11 -4.18
CA PHE A 132 13.32 -8.75 -5.30
C PHE A 132 12.67 -7.76 -6.27
N ARG A 133 12.68 -6.45 -6.00
CA ARG A 133 12.05 -5.40 -6.83
C ARG A 133 10.54 -5.56 -7.01
N LEU A 134 9.88 -6.31 -6.12
CA LEU A 134 8.43 -6.46 -6.16
C LEU A 134 7.78 -5.31 -5.39
N VAL A 135 6.62 -4.86 -5.84
CA VAL A 135 6.01 -3.61 -5.36
C VAL A 135 4.94 -3.91 -4.32
N GLY A 136 4.07 -4.88 -4.62
CA GLY A 136 2.86 -5.13 -3.84
C GLY A 136 1.95 -3.90 -3.69
N THR A 137 0.99 -3.98 -2.79
CA THR A 137 0.08 -2.88 -2.43
C THR A 137 -0.19 -2.92 -0.95
N LEU A 138 0.08 -1.84 -0.23
CA LEU A 138 -0.28 -1.71 1.18
C LEU A 138 -1.79 -1.54 1.29
N VAL A 139 -2.45 -2.34 2.13
CA VAL A 139 -3.92 -2.34 2.26
C VAL A 139 -4.44 -2.02 3.68
N GLY A 140 -3.57 -1.97 4.68
CA GLY A 140 -3.97 -1.67 6.05
C GLY A 140 -4.38 -0.21 6.25
N ALA A 141 -5.49 0.02 6.94
CA ALA A 141 -5.89 1.37 7.33
C ALA A 141 -4.94 1.94 8.40
N LEU A 142 -4.64 3.24 8.32
CA LEU A 142 -3.88 3.91 9.37
C LEU A 142 -4.79 4.22 10.57
N ALA A 143 -4.46 3.70 11.74
CA ALA A 143 -5.27 3.85 12.96
C ALA A 143 -5.63 5.32 13.29
N ARG A 144 -4.71 6.26 13.04
CA ARG A 144 -4.90 7.70 13.28
C ARG A 144 -5.79 8.39 12.24
N LYS A 145 -5.90 7.84 11.03
CA LYS A 145 -6.63 8.43 9.90
C LYS A 145 -7.35 7.33 9.10
N PRO A 146 -8.32 6.62 9.70
CA PRO A 146 -8.93 5.44 9.09
C PRO A 146 -9.69 5.72 7.80
N ARG A 147 -10.14 6.97 7.57
CA ARG A 147 -10.84 7.40 6.35
C ARG A 147 -9.91 7.87 5.22
N GLN A 148 -8.59 7.86 5.44
CA GLN A 148 -7.63 8.38 4.46
C GLN A 148 -7.05 7.24 3.62
N ASN A 149 -7.44 7.19 2.34
CA ASN A 149 -6.96 6.17 1.39
C ASN A 149 -5.68 6.58 0.64
N ALA A 150 -5.08 7.74 0.96
CA ALA A 150 -3.90 8.26 0.27
C ALA A 150 -2.61 7.48 0.61
N ARG A 151 -2.49 7.00 1.85
CA ARG A 151 -1.37 6.22 2.35
C ARG A 151 -1.90 5.12 3.27
N LEU A 152 -1.74 3.88 2.84
CA LEU A 152 -2.11 2.69 3.61
C LEU A 152 -0.84 2.09 4.23
N GLY A 153 -1.03 1.29 5.26
CA GLY A 153 0.01 0.54 5.97
C GLY A 153 -0.07 -0.96 5.67
N LEU A 154 0.68 -1.74 6.46
CA LEU A 154 0.64 -3.20 6.38
C LEU A 154 -0.75 -3.74 6.73
N PRO A 155 -1.17 -4.87 6.14
CA PRO A 155 -0.34 -5.82 5.38
C PRO A 155 0.00 -5.33 3.97
N LEU A 156 1.11 -5.86 3.45
CA LEU A 156 1.47 -5.76 2.04
C LEU A 156 0.75 -6.89 1.28
N GLN A 157 -0.19 -6.54 0.42
CA GLN A 157 -0.81 -7.47 -0.50
C GLN A 157 0.04 -7.61 -1.76
N LEU A 158 0.44 -8.85 -2.07
CA LEU A 158 1.16 -9.18 -3.30
C LEU A 158 0.19 -9.54 -4.41
N LEU A 159 0.57 -9.27 -5.64
CA LEU A 159 -0.07 -9.88 -6.80
C LEU A 159 0.17 -11.40 -6.78
N PRO A 160 -0.74 -12.20 -7.35
CA PRO A 160 -0.52 -13.64 -7.49
C PRO A 160 0.79 -13.98 -8.20
N GLU A 161 1.17 -13.18 -9.20
CA GLU A 161 2.41 -13.33 -9.93
C GLU A 161 3.65 -12.99 -9.09
N GLU A 162 3.58 -11.99 -8.20
CA GLU A 162 4.65 -11.63 -7.28
C GLU A 162 4.89 -12.74 -6.24
N ALA A 163 3.81 -13.24 -5.63
CA ALA A 163 3.88 -14.31 -4.64
C ALA A 163 4.39 -15.63 -5.25
N ARG A 164 3.92 -16.00 -6.45
CA ARG A 164 4.44 -17.15 -7.19
C ARG A 164 5.93 -17.02 -7.49
N LEU A 165 6.39 -15.84 -7.93
CA LEU A 165 7.81 -15.63 -8.22
C LEU A 165 8.68 -15.84 -6.98
N LEU A 166 8.27 -15.29 -5.83
CA LEU A 166 9.01 -15.48 -4.57
C LEU A 166 9.06 -16.95 -4.14
N ALA A 167 7.95 -17.68 -4.33
CA ALA A 167 7.88 -19.11 -4.04
C ALA A 167 8.77 -19.93 -4.99
N GLU A 168 8.75 -19.63 -6.29
CA GLU A 168 9.60 -20.30 -7.29
C GLU A 168 11.10 -20.05 -7.05
N LEU A 169 11.46 -18.86 -6.57
CA LEU A 169 12.84 -18.52 -6.19
C LEU A 169 13.29 -19.17 -4.88
N GLY A 170 12.40 -19.83 -4.13
CA GLY A 170 12.68 -20.38 -2.81
C GLY A 170 12.92 -19.30 -1.74
N ALA A 171 12.45 -18.07 -1.97
CA ALA A 171 12.60 -16.95 -1.05
C ALA A 171 11.45 -16.86 -0.05
N ALA A 172 10.28 -17.38 -0.41
CA ALA A 172 9.07 -17.33 0.39
C ALA A 172 8.30 -18.64 0.36
N VAL A 173 7.47 -18.84 1.38
CA VAL A 173 6.48 -19.92 1.45
C VAL A 173 5.09 -19.34 1.61
N LEU A 174 4.11 -19.92 0.90
CA LEU A 174 2.71 -19.60 1.10
C LEU A 174 2.20 -20.39 2.29
N VAL A 175 1.53 -19.72 3.21
CA VAL A 175 1.03 -20.32 4.45
C VAL A 175 -0.41 -19.91 4.69
N ARG A 176 -1.18 -20.81 5.29
CA ARG A 176 -2.51 -20.52 5.83
C ARG A 176 -2.46 -20.62 7.35
N GLY A 177 -3.18 -19.74 8.05
CA GLY A 177 -3.36 -19.86 9.49
C GLY A 177 -4.34 -20.99 9.78
N THR A 178 -3.95 -21.96 10.61
CA THR A 178 -4.95 -22.86 11.21
C THR A 178 -5.56 -22.15 12.41
N GLU A 179 -6.85 -22.38 12.66
CA GLU A 179 -7.54 -21.82 13.84
C GLU A 179 -6.69 -22.01 15.09
N THR A 180 -6.70 -20.98 15.94
CA THR A 180 -6.08 -20.97 17.26
C THR A 180 -6.58 -22.17 18.04
N GLN A 181 -5.84 -23.28 18.02
CA GLN A 181 -5.90 -24.19 19.15
C GLN A 181 -5.48 -23.37 20.37
N PRO A 182 -6.23 -23.44 21.49
CA PRO A 182 -5.70 -22.97 22.76
C PRO A 182 -4.33 -23.61 22.97
N PRO A 183 -3.40 -22.93 23.67
CA PRO A 183 -2.05 -23.43 23.85
C PRO A 183 -2.10 -24.88 24.34
N ALA A 184 -1.23 -25.74 23.79
CA ALA A 184 -1.09 -27.10 24.30
C ALA A 184 -0.71 -27.02 25.79
N GLU A 185 -1.38 -27.82 26.62
CA GLU A 185 -1.10 -27.92 28.06
C GLU A 185 0.40 -28.16 28.28
N GLY A 186 1.12 -27.14 28.76
CA GLY A 186 2.54 -27.24 29.13
C GLY A 186 3.52 -26.29 28.41
N GLU A 187 3.13 -25.57 27.35
CA GLU A 187 3.99 -24.57 26.66
C GLU A 187 3.54 -23.11 26.89
N GLU A 188 2.83 -22.85 28.00
CA GLU A 188 2.34 -21.53 28.34
C GLU A 188 3.36 -20.76 29.17
N LEU A 189 3.99 -19.76 28.57
CA LEU A 189 4.08 -18.46 29.26
C LEU A 189 2.64 -18.12 29.65
N THR A 190 2.33 -18.20 30.95
CA THR A 190 0.96 -17.98 31.45
C THR A 190 0.43 -16.69 30.86
N GLN A 191 -0.86 -16.64 30.53
CA GLN A 191 -1.49 -15.43 29.99
C GLN A 191 -1.17 -14.18 30.83
N ALA A 192 -0.96 -14.36 32.15
CA ALA A 192 -0.44 -13.35 33.06
C ALA A 192 0.95 -12.80 32.65
N SER A 193 1.94 -13.66 32.41
CA SER A 193 3.29 -13.24 31.97
C SER A 193 3.29 -12.49 30.63
N LEU A 194 2.38 -12.83 29.72
CA LEU A 194 2.20 -12.12 28.45
C LEU A 194 1.61 -10.73 28.66
N VAL A 195 0.61 -10.63 29.52
CA VAL A 195 0.02 -9.34 29.91
C VAL A 195 1.06 -8.46 30.59
N GLU A 196 1.89 -9.02 31.48
CA GLU A 196 2.99 -8.31 32.13
C GLU A 196 4.05 -7.82 31.14
N ALA A 197 4.45 -8.65 30.18
CA ALA A 197 5.39 -8.26 29.13
C ALA A 197 4.82 -7.10 28.28
N TYR A 198 3.54 -7.20 27.88
CA TYR A 198 2.86 -6.14 27.14
C TYR A 198 2.74 -4.84 27.95
N GLN A 199 2.41 -4.93 29.24
CA GLN A 199 2.36 -3.77 30.13
C GLN A 199 3.73 -3.10 30.28
N ARG A 200 4.80 -3.89 30.36
CA ARG A 200 6.18 -3.37 30.39
C ARG A 200 6.52 -2.62 29.12
N GLU A 201 6.24 -3.21 27.94
CA GLU A 201 6.44 -2.55 26.64
C GLU A 201 5.63 -1.26 26.52
N LEU A 202 4.39 -1.25 27.03
CA LEU A 202 3.54 -0.08 27.03
C LEU A 202 4.14 1.05 27.89
N GLU A 203 4.69 0.71 29.06
CA GLU A 203 5.34 1.68 29.95
C GLU A 203 6.66 2.20 29.38
N GLU A 204 7.48 1.33 28.78
CA GLU A 204 8.70 1.73 28.07
C GLU A 204 8.39 2.69 26.92
N SER A 205 7.35 2.37 26.12
CA SER A 205 6.85 3.23 25.05
C SER A 205 6.34 4.57 25.57
N TYR A 206 5.62 4.57 26.69
CA TYR A 206 5.16 5.79 27.35
C TYR A 206 6.33 6.69 27.77
N GLN A 207 7.33 6.12 28.44
CA GLN A 207 8.51 6.84 28.91
C GLN A 207 9.30 7.46 27.74
N GLU A 208 9.48 6.71 26.66
CA GLU A 208 10.15 7.21 25.46
C GLU A 208 9.36 8.33 24.79
N GLN A 209 8.02 8.19 24.67
CA GLN A 209 7.17 9.24 24.12
C GLN A 209 7.17 10.50 25.00
N GLN A 210 7.17 10.35 26.32
CA GLN A 210 7.27 11.47 27.25
C GLN A 210 8.61 12.22 27.05
N ARG A 211 9.71 11.47 26.93
CA ARG A 211 11.04 12.04 26.69
C ARG A 211 11.10 12.80 25.36
N LEU A 212 10.60 12.20 24.28
CA LEU A 212 10.59 12.82 22.95
C LEU A 212 9.68 14.05 22.88
N ALA A 213 8.46 13.98 23.43
CA ALA A 213 7.54 15.10 23.45
C ALA A 213 8.03 16.25 24.35
N GLY A 214 8.68 15.92 25.48
CA GLY A 214 9.35 16.91 26.32
C GLY A 214 10.49 17.62 25.58
N ALA A 215 11.32 16.86 24.85
CA ALA A 215 12.39 17.43 24.04
C ALA A 215 11.86 18.30 22.88
N GLU A 216 10.81 17.88 22.19
CA GLU A 216 10.17 18.65 21.12
C GLU A 216 9.54 19.94 21.64
N ARG A 217 8.84 19.89 22.79
CA ARG A 217 8.32 21.09 23.48
C ARG A 217 9.45 22.02 23.88
N GLY A 218 10.53 21.50 24.46
CA GLY A 218 11.70 22.29 24.85
C GLY A 218 12.34 23.00 23.66
N ALA A 219 12.53 22.30 22.54
CA ALA A 219 13.05 22.88 21.30
C ALA A 219 12.12 23.95 20.72
N LEU A 220 10.80 23.73 20.77
CA LEU A 220 9.80 24.71 20.34
C LEU A 220 9.83 25.97 21.22
N LEU A 221 9.91 25.81 22.54
CA LEU A 221 10.01 26.93 23.48
C LEU A 221 11.29 27.73 23.27
N ALA A 222 12.43 27.06 23.05
CA ALA A 222 13.70 27.73 22.73
C ALA A 222 13.58 28.56 21.44
N ARG A 223 12.94 28.01 20.40
CA ARG A 223 12.70 28.74 19.14
C ARG A 223 11.77 29.94 19.30
N LEU A 224 10.80 29.85 20.21
CA LEU A 224 9.82 30.91 20.47
C LEU A 224 10.26 31.87 21.58
N ALA A 225 11.38 31.62 22.26
CA ALA A 225 11.79 32.33 23.47
C ALA A 225 11.84 33.84 23.28
N GLU A 226 12.46 34.31 22.20
CA GLU A 226 12.57 35.75 21.89
C GLU A 226 11.19 36.38 21.67
N ARG A 227 10.31 35.72 20.92
CA ARG A 227 8.95 36.20 20.64
C ARG A 227 8.08 36.21 21.91
N ILE A 228 8.26 35.23 22.78
CA ILE A 228 7.62 35.16 24.10
C ILE A 228 8.12 36.31 24.97
N ALA A 229 9.43 36.57 25.00
CA ALA A 229 10.02 37.69 25.75
C ALA A 229 9.48 39.05 25.27
N GLN A 230 9.45 39.28 23.96
CA GLN A 230 8.86 40.49 23.37
C GLN A 230 7.37 40.64 23.69
N GLY A 231 6.60 39.55 23.63
CA GLY A 231 5.18 39.54 23.99
C GLY A 231 4.93 39.87 25.47
N ARG A 232 5.78 39.35 26.37
CA ARG A 232 5.74 39.66 27.80
C ARG A 232 6.10 41.13 28.08
N ALA A 233 7.13 41.66 27.42
CA ALA A 233 7.52 43.07 27.56
C ALA A 233 6.36 44.03 27.19
N ARG A 234 5.70 43.78 26.06
CA ARG A 234 4.54 44.59 25.62
C ARG A 234 3.35 44.52 26.60
N ARG A 235 3.06 43.35 27.19
CA ARG A 235 1.99 43.22 28.20
C ARG A 235 2.32 43.99 29.48
N ARG A 236 3.59 44.07 29.86
CA ARG A 236 4.06 44.83 31.03
C ARG A 236 3.93 46.33 30.81
N GLU A 237 4.31 46.83 29.64
CA GLU A 237 4.12 48.23 29.25
C GLU A 237 2.64 48.65 29.29
N GLN A 238 1.73 47.76 28.91
CA GLN A 238 0.28 48.01 28.94
C GLN A 238 -0.34 47.96 30.35
N ARG A 239 0.26 47.22 31.30
CA ARG A 239 -0.25 47.08 32.67
C ARG A 239 0.37 48.05 33.68
N GLY A 240 1.48 48.71 33.35
CA GLY A 240 2.12 49.70 34.23
C GLY A 240 2.70 49.09 35.51
N GLU A 241 3.17 47.85 35.47
CA GLU A 241 3.80 47.15 36.61
C GLU A 241 5.33 47.24 36.55
N MET A 242 5.96 47.59 37.68
CA MET A 242 7.42 47.63 37.88
C MET A 242 8.02 46.22 38.04
N PRO A 243 9.33 46.02 37.78
CA PRO A 243 9.93 44.69 37.72
C PRO A 243 10.12 44.15 39.12
N ASP A 244 9.12 43.44 39.64
CA ASP A 244 9.29 42.58 40.80
C ASP A 244 9.07 41.11 40.47
N THR A 245 9.76 40.31 41.27
CA THR A 245 10.30 38.98 40.96
C THR A 245 9.26 37.85 40.82
N VAL A 246 9.42 37.06 39.74
CA VAL A 246 9.28 35.58 39.68
C VAL A 246 7.92 34.94 39.30
N GLU A 247 6.78 35.61 39.25
CA GLU A 247 5.51 34.84 39.24
C GLU A 247 4.95 34.32 37.88
N ASP A 248 5.36 34.82 36.70
CA ASP A 248 4.70 34.40 35.43
C ASP A 248 5.44 33.32 34.61
N SER A 249 6.54 32.77 35.14
CA SER A 249 7.30 31.73 34.40
C SER A 249 6.85 30.29 34.67
N GLY A 250 6.05 30.03 35.72
CA GLY A 250 5.75 28.69 36.21
C GLY A 250 5.09 27.73 35.20
N LEU A 251 4.31 28.24 34.24
CA LEU A 251 3.66 27.40 33.22
C LEU A 251 4.59 26.97 32.07
N LEU A 252 5.64 27.76 31.79
CA LEU A 252 6.63 27.45 30.75
C LEU A 252 7.79 26.62 31.31
N ASP A 253 8.10 26.80 32.60
CA ASP A 253 9.17 26.08 33.30
C ASP A 253 8.71 24.76 33.94
N SER A 254 7.40 24.48 33.94
CA SER A 254 6.86 23.20 34.42
C SER A 254 7.26 22.04 33.49
N PRO A 255 7.83 20.94 34.04
CA PRO A 255 8.23 19.78 33.26
C PRO A 255 7.04 19.24 32.49
N PHE A 256 7.25 19.01 31.19
CA PHE A 256 6.20 18.43 30.36
C PHE A 256 5.86 17.02 30.83
N VAL A 257 4.58 16.79 31.09
CA VAL A 257 4.04 15.45 31.35
C VAL A 257 3.08 15.13 30.22
N LEU A 258 3.37 14.07 29.48
CA LEU A 258 2.46 13.55 28.46
C LEU A 258 1.27 12.88 29.16
N PRO A 259 0.01 13.31 28.94
CA PRO A 259 -1.12 12.61 29.53
C PRO A 259 -1.18 11.16 29.05
N ARG A 260 -1.40 10.19 29.96
CA ARG A 260 -1.46 8.76 29.60
C ARG A 260 -2.52 8.47 28.52
N GLY A 261 -3.66 9.15 28.56
CA GLY A 261 -4.70 9.02 27.52
C GLY A 261 -4.30 9.54 26.13
N SER A 262 -3.21 10.31 26.03
CA SER A 262 -2.65 10.82 24.77
C SER A 262 -1.47 9.98 24.26
N MET A 263 -1.09 8.93 24.97
CA MET A 263 -0.03 8.01 24.56
C MET A 263 -0.41 7.32 23.24
N MET A 264 0.54 7.28 22.31
CA MET A 264 0.42 6.48 21.10
C MET A 264 0.57 5.00 21.44
N VAL A 265 -0.46 4.22 21.16
CA VAL A 265 -0.39 2.76 21.21
C VAL A 265 0.06 2.24 19.84
N GLN A 266 1.09 1.39 19.84
CA GLN A 266 1.52 0.67 18.64
C GLN A 266 0.55 -0.50 18.43
N LEU A 267 -0.11 -0.57 17.27
CA LEU A 267 -0.89 -1.73 16.87
C LEU A 267 0.02 -2.61 15.98
N PRO A 268 0.55 -3.73 16.49
CA PRO A 268 1.42 -4.59 15.72
C PRO A 268 0.66 -5.14 14.51
N THR A 269 1.24 -5.01 13.32
CA THR A 269 0.65 -5.51 12.08
C THR A 269 0.96 -6.99 11.89
N ALA A 270 2.08 -7.48 12.40
CA ALA A 270 2.39 -8.90 12.49
C ALA A 270 1.93 -9.47 13.83
N ARG A 271 1.49 -10.73 13.83
CA ARG A 271 1.16 -11.42 15.09
C ARG A 271 2.44 -11.63 15.90
N TRP A 272 2.38 -11.26 17.18
CA TRP A 272 3.46 -11.50 18.15
C TRP A 272 3.83 -12.98 18.27
N ARG A 273 2.84 -13.87 18.17
CA ARG A 273 3.05 -15.32 18.00
C ARG A 273 2.44 -15.77 16.68
N PRO A 274 3.24 -16.25 15.72
CA PRO A 274 2.71 -17.00 14.60
C PRO A 274 1.92 -18.16 15.20
N GLY A 275 0.62 -18.23 14.90
CA GLY A 275 -0.15 -19.43 15.22
C GLY A 275 0.43 -20.62 14.47
N ARG A 276 -0.10 -21.82 14.71
CA ARG A 276 0.21 -22.93 13.83
C ARG A 276 -0.19 -22.54 12.40
N VAL A 277 0.76 -22.67 11.49
CA VAL A 277 0.58 -22.37 10.08
C VAL A 277 0.82 -23.63 9.29
N GLU A 278 0.02 -23.80 8.24
CA GLU A 278 0.19 -24.89 7.28
C GLU A 278 0.71 -24.31 5.97
N GLN A 279 1.68 -24.99 5.37
CA GLN A 279 2.18 -24.61 4.06
C GLN A 279 1.13 -24.92 3.00
N VAL A 280 0.87 -23.93 2.14
CA VAL A 280 0.00 -24.06 0.98
C VAL A 280 0.87 -24.42 -0.22
N ASP A 281 0.53 -25.49 -0.92
CA ASP A 281 1.15 -25.82 -2.19
C ASP A 281 0.68 -24.83 -3.26
N TRP A 282 1.61 -24.03 -3.78
CA TRP A 282 1.34 -23.04 -4.81
C TRP A 282 1.31 -23.63 -6.23
N THR A 283 1.76 -24.89 -6.40
CA THR A 283 1.80 -25.59 -7.68
C THR A 283 0.48 -26.26 -8.03
N SER A 284 -0.33 -26.56 -7.02
CA SER A 284 -1.63 -27.22 -7.16
C SER A 284 -2.78 -26.25 -6.87
N PRO A 285 -3.88 -26.25 -7.65
CA PRO A 285 -5.01 -25.38 -7.38
C PRO A 285 -5.71 -25.79 -6.08
N SER A 286 -5.97 -24.82 -5.22
CA SER A 286 -6.69 -25.00 -3.95
C SER A 286 -7.65 -23.84 -3.68
N ALA A 287 -8.47 -23.94 -2.63
CA ALA A 287 -9.35 -22.84 -2.21
C ALA A 287 -8.53 -21.62 -1.77
N ASP A 288 -7.42 -21.86 -1.07
CA ASP A 288 -6.50 -20.81 -0.63
C ASP A 288 -5.72 -20.24 -1.83
N TRP A 289 -5.27 -21.08 -2.76
CA TRP A 289 -4.51 -20.67 -3.94
C TRP A 289 -5.18 -21.10 -5.25
N PRO A 290 -6.19 -20.34 -5.74
CA PRO A 290 -6.97 -20.74 -6.92
C PRO A 290 -6.25 -20.50 -8.25
N HIS A 291 -5.05 -19.89 -8.23
CA HIS A 291 -4.38 -19.38 -9.42
C HIS A 291 -3.54 -20.43 -10.18
N ALA A 292 -3.13 -21.50 -9.50
CA ALA A 292 -2.26 -22.52 -10.08
C ALA A 292 -2.93 -23.20 -11.30
N GLY A 293 -2.18 -23.35 -12.38
CA GLY A 293 -2.63 -24.05 -13.59
C GLY A 293 -3.71 -23.33 -14.42
N ARG A 294 -4.22 -22.17 -13.99
CA ARG A 294 -5.20 -21.41 -14.77
C ARG A 294 -4.53 -20.78 -16.00
N PRO A 295 -5.01 -21.02 -17.24
CA PRO A 295 -4.37 -20.51 -18.45
C PRO A 295 -4.15 -18.99 -18.46
N ALA A 296 -5.14 -18.23 -17.98
CA ALA A 296 -5.04 -16.77 -17.88
C ALA A 296 -3.95 -16.31 -16.90
N HIS A 297 -3.82 -16.99 -15.76
CA HIS A 297 -2.78 -16.68 -14.78
C HIS A 297 -1.39 -17.12 -15.27
N GLU A 298 -1.29 -18.28 -15.94
CA GLU A 298 -0.02 -18.73 -16.55
C GLU A 298 0.47 -17.74 -17.61
N ALA A 299 -0.43 -17.23 -18.46
CA ALA A 299 -0.08 -16.20 -19.44
C ALA A 299 0.41 -14.91 -18.78
N ARG A 300 -0.31 -14.41 -17.77
CA ARG A 300 0.08 -13.22 -17.00
C ARG A 300 1.42 -13.42 -16.28
N TYR A 301 1.64 -14.58 -15.66
CA TYR A 301 2.88 -14.89 -14.96
C TYR A 301 4.09 -14.93 -15.88
N ARG A 302 3.96 -15.53 -17.08
CA ARG A 302 5.05 -15.53 -18.09
C ARG A 302 5.45 -14.11 -18.45
N VAL A 303 4.47 -13.24 -18.71
CA VAL A 303 4.70 -11.82 -19.03
C VAL A 303 5.35 -11.09 -17.85
N PHE A 304 4.83 -11.30 -16.64
CA PHE A 304 5.37 -10.72 -15.42
C PHE A 304 6.85 -11.09 -15.22
N ARG A 305 7.17 -12.39 -15.29
CA ARG A 305 8.52 -12.93 -15.12
C ARG A 305 9.50 -12.38 -16.15
N GLU A 306 9.09 -12.30 -17.41
CA GLU A 306 9.92 -11.78 -18.50
C GLU A 306 10.23 -10.29 -18.31
N LEU A 307 9.21 -9.46 -18.03
CA LEU A 307 9.42 -8.03 -17.81
C LEU A 307 10.22 -7.75 -16.53
N TRP A 308 9.95 -8.48 -15.45
CA TRP A 308 10.73 -8.40 -14.21
C TRP A 308 12.20 -8.82 -14.42
N GLY A 309 12.41 -9.89 -15.20
CA GLY A 309 13.74 -10.39 -15.57
C GLY A 309 14.55 -9.40 -16.41
N ARG A 310 13.86 -8.58 -17.23
CA ARG A 310 14.44 -7.45 -17.97
C ARG A 310 14.72 -6.21 -17.11
N GLY A 311 14.41 -6.25 -15.81
CA GLY A 311 14.71 -5.18 -14.85
C GLY A 311 13.60 -4.15 -14.64
N TYR A 312 12.41 -4.35 -15.22
CA TYR A 312 11.27 -3.48 -14.98
C TYR A 312 10.62 -3.72 -13.62
N TYR A 313 9.98 -2.69 -13.08
CA TYR A 313 9.05 -2.82 -11.97
C TYR A 313 7.63 -2.96 -12.51
N LEU A 314 6.82 -3.79 -11.87
CA LEU A 314 5.43 -4.03 -12.25
C LEU A 314 4.49 -3.77 -11.07
N SER A 315 3.30 -3.25 -11.38
CA SER A 315 2.18 -3.15 -10.43
C SER A 315 0.86 -3.47 -11.14
N GLY A 316 -0.23 -3.61 -10.38
CA GLY A 316 -1.54 -3.91 -10.96
C GLY A 316 -2.03 -2.82 -11.93
N GLY A 317 -2.46 -3.24 -13.12
CA GLY A 317 -2.89 -2.35 -14.21
C GLY A 317 -4.38 -2.01 -14.25
N SER A 318 -5.19 -2.59 -13.36
CA SER A 318 -6.67 -2.55 -13.47
C SER A 318 -7.25 -1.14 -13.52
N LYS A 319 -6.65 -0.19 -12.80
CA LYS A 319 -7.05 1.24 -12.81
C LYS A 319 -6.90 1.92 -14.17
N PHE A 320 -6.09 1.36 -15.07
CA PHE A 320 -5.81 1.88 -16.40
C PHE A 320 -6.29 0.95 -17.51
N GLY A 321 -7.10 -0.05 -17.18
CA GLY A 321 -7.64 -1.01 -18.15
C GLY A 321 -6.61 -1.97 -18.72
N GLY A 322 -5.56 -2.30 -17.95
CA GLY A 322 -4.60 -3.35 -18.30
C GLY A 322 -4.34 -4.34 -17.18
N ASP A 323 -3.50 -5.34 -17.44
CA ASP A 323 -3.10 -6.33 -16.44
C ASP A 323 -2.01 -5.76 -15.52
N PHE A 324 -1.01 -5.11 -16.12
CA PHE A 324 0.11 -4.52 -15.39
C PHE A 324 0.43 -3.10 -15.84
N LEU A 325 0.93 -2.29 -14.92
CA LEU A 325 1.69 -1.10 -15.23
C LEU A 325 3.18 -1.45 -15.23
N VAL A 326 3.90 -0.99 -16.24
CA VAL A 326 5.34 -1.28 -16.39
C VAL A 326 6.13 0.00 -16.21
N TYR A 327 7.07 -0.02 -15.27
CA TYR A 327 7.88 1.12 -14.88
C TYR A 327 9.35 0.84 -15.17
N PRO A 328 10.09 1.82 -15.73
CA PRO A 328 11.54 1.68 -15.97
C PRO A 328 12.36 1.64 -14.67
N GLY A 329 11.76 2.00 -13.53
CA GLY A 329 12.39 2.03 -12.23
C GLY A 329 11.33 2.02 -11.11
N ASP A 330 11.76 2.31 -9.88
CA ASP A 330 10.89 2.29 -8.70
C ASP A 330 9.63 3.17 -8.90
N PRO A 331 8.39 2.65 -8.77
CA PRO A 331 7.15 3.43 -8.88
C PRO A 331 7.04 4.64 -7.95
N LEU A 332 7.85 4.71 -6.88
CA LEU A 332 7.94 5.90 -6.02
C LEU A 332 8.70 7.07 -6.68
N ARG A 333 9.48 6.79 -7.73
CA ARG A 333 10.33 7.76 -8.43
C ARG A 333 10.00 7.88 -9.92
N PHE A 334 9.42 6.84 -10.51
CA PHE A 334 9.14 6.76 -11.94
C PHE A 334 7.64 6.61 -12.19
N HIS A 335 7.17 7.22 -13.27
CA HIS A 335 5.84 6.94 -13.80
C HIS A 335 5.86 5.69 -14.68
N ALA A 336 4.74 4.97 -14.73
CA ALA A 336 4.61 3.84 -15.64
C ALA A 336 4.66 4.34 -17.09
N HIS A 337 5.49 3.71 -17.91
CA HIS A 337 5.60 4.00 -19.34
C HIS A 337 4.56 3.21 -20.15
N TYR A 338 4.30 1.97 -19.72
CA TYR A 338 3.44 1.05 -20.44
C TYR A 338 2.27 0.57 -19.58
N ILE A 339 1.17 0.29 -20.27
CA ILE A 339 0.06 -0.53 -19.77
C ILE A 339 0.17 -1.85 -20.52
N ALA A 340 0.49 -2.93 -19.81
CA ALA A 340 0.62 -4.26 -20.38
C ALA A 340 -0.73 -4.98 -20.42
N LEU A 341 -1.07 -5.54 -21.58
CA LEU A 341 -2.17 -6.47 -21.78
C LEU A 341 -1.62 -7.85 -22.10
N CYS A 342 -1.91 -8.83 -21.25
CA CYS A 342 -1.50 -10.21 -21.40
C CYS A 342 -2.52 -10.95 -22.25
N CYS A 343 -2.19 -11.17 -23.51
CA CYS A 343 -3.03 -11.89 -24.45
C CYS A 343 -2.81 -13.40 -24.28
N PRO A 344 -3.85 -14.20 -23.98
CA PRO A 344 -3.73 -15.64 -23.99
C PRO A 344 -3.37 -16.17 -25.39
N PRO A 345 -2.75 -17.36 -25.49
CA PRO A 345 -2.59 -18.03 -26.78
C PRO A 345 -3.96 -18.18 -27.47
N GLU A 346 -4.02 -17.84 -28.75
CA GLU A 346 -5.18 -18.06 -29.63
C GLU A 346 -6.50 -17.35 -29.24
N ALA A 347 -6.48 -16.51 -28.21
CA ALA A 347 -7.66 -15.72 -27.85
C ALA A 347 -7.84 -14.54 -28.82
N PRO A 348 -8.99 -14.41 -29.49
CA PRO A 348 -9.27 -13.26 -30.33
C PRO A 348 -9.32 -11.99 -29.48
N LEU A 349 -8.55 -10.98 -29.85
CA LEU A 349 -8.62 -9.65 -29.24
C LEU A 349 -9.56 -8.79 -30.10
N PRO A 350 -10.81 -8.53 -29.66
CA PRO A 350 -11.75 -7.80 -30.48
C PRO A 350 -11.29 -6.35 -30.67
N LEU A 351 -11.45 -5.83 -31.90
CA LEU A 351 -10.96 -4.51 -32.28
C LEU A 351 -11.49 -3.39 -31.37
N HIS A 352 -12.74 -3.47 -30.93
CA HIS A 352 -13.32 -2.48 -30.02
C HIS A 352 -12.62 -2.46 -28.65
N ALA A 353 -12.21 -3.62 -28.13
CA ALA A 353 -11.46 -3.70 -26.87
C ALA A 353 -10.05 -3.13 -27.04
N LEU A 354 -9.43 -3.36 -28.19
CA LEU A 354 -8.13 -2.77 -28.53
C LEU A 354 -8.19 -1.24 -28.62
N VAL A 355 -9.20 -0.71 -29.30
CA VAL A 355 -9.45 0.74 -29.40
C VAL A 355 -9.72 1.33 -28.01
N ALA A 356 -10.54 0.67 -27.20
CA ALA A 356 -10.83 1.10 -25.83
C ALA A 356 -9.56 1.14 -24.95
N ALA A 357 -8.76 0.09 -24.96
CA ALA A 357 -7.49 0.03 -24.22
C ALA A 357 -6.50 1.10 -24.68
N THR A 358 -6.39 1.31 -26.00
CA THR A 358 -5.50 2.34 -26.57
C THR A 358 -5.96 3.75 -26.18
N ARG A 359 -7.27 4.00 -26.16
CA ARG A 359 -7.84 5.27 -25.68
C ARG A 359 -7.54 5.50 -24.20
N LEU A 360 -7.68 4.47 -23.36
CA LEU A 360 -7.34 4.55 -21.94
C LEU A 360 -5.87 4.93 -21.75
N GLY A 361 -4.95 4.26 -22.45
CA GLY A 361 -3.51 4.58 -22.39
C GLY A 361 -3.18 5.99 -22.85
N THR A 362 -3.75 6.43 -23.97
CA THR A 362 -3.50 7.76 -24.55
C THR A 362 -3.91 8.89 -23.60
N SER A 363 -5.05 8.76 -22.92
CA SER A 363 -5.53 9.78 -21.97
C SER A 363 -4.58 10.01 -20.79
N VAL A 364 -3.80 8.99 -20.41
CA VAL A 364 -2.83 9.05 -19.30
C VAL A 364 -1.37 9.06 -19.78
N LYS A 365 -1.14 9.34 -21.07
CA LYS A 365 0.17 9.40 -21.74
C LYS A 365 1.01 8.12 -21.55
N LYS A 366 0.37 6.94 -21.60
CA LYS A 366 1.03 5.63 -21.52
C LYS A 366 0.87 4.88 -22.83
N THR A 367 1.91 4.16 -23.21
CA THR A 367 1.89 3.31 -24.41
C THR A 367 1.27 1.96 -24.06
N LEU A 368 0.34 1.48 -24.89
CA LEU A 368 -0.24 0.14 -24.70
C LEU A 368 0.77 -0.90 -25.16
N LEU A 369 0.99 -1.95 -24.36
CA LEU A 369 1.92 -3.02 -24.66
C LEU A 369 1.15 -4.35 -24.72
N LEU A 370 0.92 -4.86 -25.92
CA LEU A 370 0.35 -6.17 -26.12
C LEU A 370 1.43 -7.23 -25.88
N CYS A 371 1.17 -8.14 -24.96
CA CYS A 371 2.09 -9.20 -24.56
C CYS A 371 1.46 -10.53 -24.97
N SER A 372 1.93 -11.13 -26.06
CA SER A 372 1.38 -12.37 -26.61
C SER A 372 2.46 -13.45 -26.74
N PRO A 373 2.07 -14.73 -26.80
CA PRO A 373 2.99 -15.80 -27.18
C PRO A 373 3.50 -15.55 -28.60
N GLY A 374 4.82 -15.57 -28.77
CA GLY A 374 5.52 -15.54 -30.05
C GLY A 374 5.81 -16.95 -30.59
N ALA A 375 6.49 -16.99 -31.74
CA ALA A 375 6.94 -18.26 -32.32
C ALA A 375 7.97 -18.94 -31.39
N GLY A 376 7.77 -20.23 -31.09
CA GLY A 376 8.76 -21.04 -30.38
C GLY A 376 8.90 -20.76 -28.88
N SER A 377 7.79 -20.60 -28.15
CA SER A 377 7.70 -20.36 -26.69
C SER A 377 8.18 -18.99 -26.17
N ALA A 378 8.83 -18.19 -27.01
CA ALA A 378 9.23 -16.82 -26.65
C ALA A 378 8.01 -15.88 -26.57
N LEU A 379 8.07 -14.84 -25.73
CA LEU A 379 7.05 -13.80 -25.67
C LEU A 379 7.34 -12.70 -26.70
N THR A 380 6.28 -12.25 -27.38
CA THR A 380 6.31 -11.08 -28.27
C THR A 380 5.64 -9.90 -27.60
N PHE A 381 6.26 -8.73 -27.70
CA PHE A 381 5.76 -7.47 -27.16
C PHE A 381 5.52 -6.48 -28.29
N THR A 382 4.26 -6.07 -28.48
CA THR A 382 3.86 -5.12 -29.52
C THR A 382 3.37 -3.85 -28.86
N SER A 383 4.08 -2.73 -29.08
CA SER A 383 3.65 -1.42 -28.61
C SER A 383 2.63 -0.80 -29.56
N LEU A 384 1.55 -0.26 -29.01
CA LEU A 384 0.55 0.49 -29.76
C LEU A 384 0.49 1.92 -29.25
N GLN A 385 0.61 2.85 -30.19
CA GLN A 385 0.51 4.28 -29.95
C GLN A 385 -0.54 4.87 -30.89
N TRP A 386 -1.38 5.73 -30.33
CA TRP A 386 -2.36 6.47 -31.12
C TRP A 386 -1.64 7.58 -31.89
N SER A 387 -1.47 7.42 -33.20
CA SER A 387 -1.13 8.52 -34.08
C SER A 387 -2.43 9.23 -34.45
N GLY A 388 -2.68 10.41 -33.88
CA GLY A 388 -3.69 11.30 -34.45
C GLY A 388 -3.31 11.63 -35.90
N LEU A 389 -4.28 11.70 -36.80
CA LEU A 389 -4.09 12.45 -38.05
C LEU A 389 -3.90 13.91 -37.63
N GLN A 390 -2.68 14.43 -37.78
CA GLN A 390 -2.37 15.84 -37.55
C GLN A 390 -3.00 16.72 -38.62
#